data_AF-A0A8S3I2L0-F1
#
_entry.id   AF-A0A8S3I2L0-F1
#
_cell.length_a   1.000
_cell.length_b   1.000
_cell.length_c   1.000
_cell.angle_alpha   90.00
_cell.angle_beta   90.00
_cell.angle_gamma   90.00
#
_symmetry.space_group_name_H-M   'P 1'
#
loop_
_entity.id
_entity.type
_entity.pdbx_description
1 polymer ?
#
loop_
_entity_poly.entity_id
_entity_poly.type
_entity_poly.pdbx_seq_one_letter_code
_entity_poly.pdbx_strand_id
1 'polypeptide(L)'
;IMNEPEPGSHADQYTFSSDYLYPFYKRVIQAITGVRDGLPDCPKHAPTGSNCSYPSLGIHDQQHLFFFEPTAFRNLLDYSPQYSVPFTSYENIVYAPHVYTHVFTIDSILHINESNYPPSFDFAYESALNESIGLQSAILVTEFGCGTDADERLLIPTVESQDKAMMSATIWPWKNNCFQEGCETSWSLYDSGTLNGTYATQNGPERPNRVRILSRVHPRGVIGQLKQYFHNTTTSSFTMTANCFNKTLLLSSNETIVYIPRRLNSSVVNVTGEAKLLRIIQNP
;
A
#
# COMPACT_ATOMS: atom_id res chain seq x y z
N ILE A 1 -4.50 -3.52 -11.10
CA ILE A 1 -5.34 -4.00 -12.22
C ILE A 1 -6.54 -3.07 -12.37
N MET A 2 -7.33 -2.89 -11.31
CA MET A 2 -8.46 -1.96 -11.26
C MET A 2 -8.44 -1.25 -9.92
N ASN A 3 -8.57 0.08 -9.95
CA ASN A 3 -8.70 0.93 -8.77
C ASN A 3 -10.13 0.90 -8.25
N GLU A 4 -10.29 0.69 -6.94
CA GLU A 4 -11.55 0.69 -6.19
C GLU A 4 -12.71 0.00 -6.93
N PRO A 5 -12.61 -1.31 -7.23
CA PRO A 5 -13.69 -2.05 -7.88
C PRO A 5 -15.02 -1.90 -7.15
N GLU A 6 -16.02 -1.40 -7.86
CA GLU A 6 -17.37 -1.31 -7.34
C GLU A 6 -18.22 -2.53 -7.77
N PRO A 7 -19.06 -3.06 -6.87
CA PRO A 7 -19.92 -4.19 -7.20
C PRO A 7 -21.12 -3.83 -8.09
N GLY A 8 -21.37 -2.54 -8.32
CA GLY A 8 -22.54 -2.06 -9.04
C GLY A 8 -23.84 -2.55 -8.39
N SER A 9 -24.69 -3.23 -9.15
CA SER A 9 -25.96 -3.79 -8.64
C SER A 9 -25.80 -5.12 -7.88
N HIS A 10 -24.60 -5.68 -7.76
CA HIS A 10 -24.35 -6.93 -7.04
C HIS A 10 -24.11 -6.67 -5.54
N ALA A 11 -25.17 -6.55 -4.74
CA ALA A 11 -25.05 -6.20 -3.32
C ALA A 11 -24.21 -7.20 -2.50
N ASP A 12 -24.23 -8.49 -2.84
CA ASP A 12 -23.44 -9.51 -2.15
C ASP A 12 -21.97 -9.48 -2.61
N GLN A 13 -21.11 -9.02 -1.72
CA GLN A 13 -19.67 -8.88 -1.96
C GLN A 13 -18.96 -10.22 -2.15
N TYR A 14 -19.46 -11.29 -1.53
CA TYR A 14 -18.90 -12.65 -1.69
C TYR A 14 -19.18 -13.20 -3.08
N THR A 15 -20.44 -13.11 -3.53
CA THR A 15 -20.81 -13.51 -4.89
C THR A 15 -20.14 -12.60 -5.93
N PHE A 16 -20.13 -11.28 -5.74
CA PHE A 16 -19.46 -10.37 -6.66
C PHE A 16 -17.98 -10.69 -6.83
N SER A 17 -17.26 -10.91 -5.73
CA SER A 17 -15.83 -11.20 -5.77
C SER A 17 -15.52 -12.53 -6.46
N SER A 18 -16.25 -13.59 -6.11
CA SER A 18 -16.02 -14.94 -6.63
C SER A 18 -16.43 -15.12 -8.09
N ASP A 19 -17.57 -14.55 -8.50
CA ASP A 19 -18.13 -14.78 -9.85
C ASP A 19 -17.68 -13.72 -10.88
N TYR A 20 -17.27 -12.53 -10.42
CA TYR A 20 -16.98 -11.41 -11.32
C TYR A 20 -15.56 -10.87 -11.13
N LEU A 21 -15.19 -10.42 -9.93
CA LEU A 21 -13.95 -9.67 -9.71
C LEU A 21 -12.70 -10.54 -9.89
N TYR A 22 -12.58 -11.65 -9.16
CA TYR A 22 -11.43 -12.53 -9.29
C TYR A 22 -11.34 -13.20 -10.65
N PRO A 23 -12.44 -13.66 -11.28
CA PRO A 23 -12.41 -14.08 -12.67
C PRO A 23 -11.93 -12.97 -13.62
N PHE A 24 -12.31 -11.71 -13.41
CA PHE A 24 -11.77 -10.59 -14.19
C PHE A 24 -10.25 -10.45 -14.02
N TYR A 25 -9.74 -10.42 -12.78
CA TYR A 25 -8.30 -10.35 -12.52
C TYR A 25 -7.54 -11.53 -13.11
N LYS A 26 -8.06 -12.74 -12.93
CA LYS A 26 -7.50 -13.97 -13.49
C LYS A 26 -7.36 -13.87 -15.01
N ARG A 27 -8.41 -13.41 -15.71
CA ARG A 27 -8.37 -13.26 -17.17
C ARG A 27 -7.33 -12.24 -17.62
N VAL A 28 -7.17 -11.11 -16.91
CA VAL A 28 -6.12 -10.13 -17.19
C VAL A 28 -4.73 -10.76 -17.06
N ILE A 29 -4.49 -11.50 -15.97
CA ILE A 29 -3.23 -12.23 -15.74
C ILE A 29 -3.00 -13.29 -16.82
N GLN A 30 -3.99 -14.12 -17.13
CA GLN A 30 -3.88 -15.16 -18.17
C GLN A 30 -3.58 -14.57 -19.55
N ALA A 31 -4.19 -13.42 -19.88
CA ALA A 31 -3.99 -12.71 -21.14
C ALA A 31 -2.55 -12.21 -21.29
N ILE A 32 -1.97 -11.65 -20.22
CA ILE A 32 -0.65 -11.00 -20.28
C ILE A 32 0.50 -11.99 -20.04
N THR A 33 0.34 -12.88 -19.05
CA THR A 33 1.42 -13.78 -18.60
C THR A 33 1.45 -15.11 -19.37
N GLY A 34 0.32 -15.51 -19.96
CA GLY A 34 0.15 -16.84 -20.53
C GLY A 34 -0.05 -17.96 -19.51
N VAL A 35 -0.10 -17.67 -18.20
CA VAL A 35 -0.45 -18.67 -17.18
C VAL A 35 -1.87 -19.20 -17.43
N ARG A 36 -2.09 -20.48 -17.12
CA ARG A 36 -3.34 -21.20 -17.43
C ARG A 36 -4.01 -21.86 -16.24
N ASP A 37 -3.35 -21.91 -15.08
CA ASP A 37 -3.93 -22.51 -13.88
C ASP A 37 -4.45 -23.96 -14.12
N GLY A 38 -3.82 -24.70 -15.04
CA GLY A 38 -4.20 -26.06 -15.45
C GLY A 38 -5.36 -26.17 -16.45
N LEU A 39 -5.85 -25.08 -17.03
CA LEU A 39 -7.00 -25.08 -17.95
C LEU A 39 -6.60 -24.94 -19.43
N PRO A 40 -7.39 -25.46 -20.38
CA PRO A 40 -7.20 -25.21 -21.81
C PRO A 40 -7.59 -23.77 -22.19
N ASP A 41 -7.12 -23.26 -23.33
CA ASP A 41 -7.58 -21.96 -23.85
C ASP A 41 -9.08 -21.98 -24.16
N CYS A 42 -9.77 -20.89 -23.81
CA CYS A 42 -11.16 -20.69 -24.20
C CYS A 42 -11.30 -20.58 -25.73
N PRO A 43 -12.40 -21.07 -26.30
CA PRO A 43 -12.69 -20.88 -27.72
C PRO A 43 -12.68 -19.38 -28.07
N LYS A 44 -12.11 -19.02 -29.24
CA LYS A 44 -12.02 -17.62 -29.68
C LYS A 44 -13.37 -16.89 -29.74
N HIS A 45 -14.46 -17.62 -29.96
CA HIS A 45 -15.83 -17.07 -30.02
C HIS A 45 -16.52 -17.01 -28.64
N ALA A 46 -15.90 -17.53 -27.59
CA ALA A 46 -16.42 -17.53 -26.22
C ALA A 46 -15.26 -17.49 -25.19
N PRO A 47 -14.52 -16.35 -25.09
CA PRO A 47 -13.24 -16.30 -24.39
C PRO A 47 -13.36 -16.24 -22.85
N THR A 48 -14.55 -16.40 -22.26
CA THR A 48 -14.81 -16.17 -20.83
C THR A 48 -15.48 -17.35 -20.11
N GLY A 49 -15.28 -18.58 -20.59
CA GLY A 49 -15.82 -19.78 -19.94
C GLY A 49 -15.18 -20.09 -18.58
N SER A 50 -15.90 -20.82 -17.73
CA SER A 50 -15.43 -21.22 -16.38
C SER A 50 -14.51 -22.44 -16.37
N ASN A 51 -14.46 -23.20 -17.47
CA ASN A 51 -13.66 -24.41 -17.63
C ASN A 51 -12.48 -24.23 -18.60
N CYS A 52 -12.10 -22.97 -18.86
CA CYS A 52 -11.02 -22.61 -19.77
C CYS A 52 -10.34 -21.31 -19.32
N SER A 53 -9.13 -21.07 -19.81
CA SER A 53 -8.37 -19.84 -19.59
C SER A 53 -8.56 -18.84 -20.71
N TYR A 54 -8.52 -17.56 -20.37
CA TYR A 54 -8.53 -16.49 -21.36
C TYR A 54 -7.34 -16.64 -22.33
N PRO A 55 -7.55 -16.50 -23.66
CA PRO A 55 -6.48 -16.62 -24.64
C PRO A 55 -5.33 -15.63 -24.38
N SER A 56 -4.09 -16.10 -24.55
CA SER A 56 -2.89 -15.27 -24.36
C SER A 56 -2.82 -14.23 -25.46
N LEU A 57 -2.39 -13.03 -25.10
CA LEU A 57 -2.07 -11.96 -26.05
C LEU A 57 -0.67 -12.11 -26.66
N GLY A 58 0.11 -13.11 -26.24
CA GLY A 58 1.47 -13.36 -26.71
C GLY A 58 2.55 -12.49 -26.03
N ILE A 59 2.19 -11.78 -24.95
CA ILE A 59 3.12 -10.92 -24.19
C ILE A 59 4.09 -11.76 -23.34
N HIS A 60 3.57 -12.82 -22.69
CA HIS A 60 4.34 -13.74 -21.85
C HIS A 60 5.17 -13.05 -20.75
N ASP A 61 4.65 -11.97 -20.19
CA ASP A 61 5.31 -11.28 -19.09
C ASP A 61 5.11 -12.08 -17.80
N GLN A 62 6.17 -12.75 -17.34
CA GLN A 62 6.16 -13.53 -16.12
C GLN A 62 7.04 -12.93 -15.02
N GLN A 63 7.48 -11.68 -15.19
CA GLN A 63 8.42 -11.03 -14.26
C GLN A 63 7.78 -9.88 -13.49
N HIS A 64 6.77 -9.22 -14.06
CA HIS A 64 6.14 -8.09 -13.39
C HIS A 64 5.12 -8.52 -12.33
N LEU A 65 5.02 -7.69 -11.29
CA LEU A 65 4.03 -7.78 -10.24
C LEU A 65 2.67 -7.29 -10.73
N PHE A 66 1.62 -8.04 -10.41
CA PHE A 66 0.22 -7.64 -10.67
C PHE A 66 -0.46 -7.25 -9.36
N PHE A 67 -0.70 -5.95 -9.21
CA PHE A 67 -1.44 -5.39 -8.08
C PHE A 67 -2.93 -5.56 -8.31
N PHE A 68 -3.66 -6.08 -7.33
CA PHE A 68 -5.11 -6.26 -7.41
C PHE A 68 -5.78 -5.80 -6.12
N GLU A 69 -6.90 -5.11 -6.27
CA GLU A 69 -7.58 -4.47 -5.15
C GLU A 69 -8.81 -5.27 -4.73
N PRO A 70 -9.19 -5.24 -3.44
CA PRO A 70 -10.50 -5.67 -2.98
C PRO A 70 -11.59 -4.74 -3.53
N THR A 71 -12.86 -5.04 -3.28
CA THR A 71 -13.94 -4.06 -3.53
C THR A 71 -13.72 -2.77 -2.74
N ALA A 72 -14.16 -1.65 -3.29
CA ALA A 72 -14.16 -0.32 -2.65
C ALA A 72 -14.87 -0.31 -1.27
N PHE A 73 -15.76 -1.28 -1.02
CA PHE A 73 -16.38 -1.50 0.30
C PHE A 73 -15.38 -1.63 1.46
N ARG A 74 -14.15 -2.09 1.19
CA ARG A 74 -13.10 -2.16 2.20
C ARG A 74 -12.81 -0.78 2.81
N ASN A 75 -12.94 0.31 2.04
CA ASN A 75 -12.74 1.68 2.56
C ASN A 75 -13.73 2.04 3.66
N LEU A 76 -14.93 1.46 3.64
CA LEU A 76 -15.97 1.69 4.64
C LEU A 76 -15.74 0.86 5.90
N LEU A 77 -15.06 -0.29 5.75
CA LEU A 77 -15.03 -1.34 6.74
C LEU A 77 -13.66 -1.62 7.35
N ASP A 78 -12.57 -1.17 6.72
CA ASP A 78 -11.20 -1.57 7.04
C ASP A 78 -10.94 -3.09 6.99
N TYR A 79 -11.87 -3.87 6.44
CA TYR A 79 -11.68 -5.27 6.08
C TYR A 79 -12.46 -5.57 4.79
N SER A 80 -12.05 -6.61 4.07
CA SER A 80 -12.69 -7.04 2.84
C SER A 80 -13.81 -8.04 3.14
N PRO A 81 -15.09 -7.73 2.85
CA PRO A 81 -16.19 -8.69 2.93
C PRO A 81 -16.19 -9.63 1.71
N GLN A 82 -15.04 -10.21 1.38
CA GLN A 82 -14.81 -11.08 0.22
C GLN A 82 -14.11 -12.37 0.64
N TYR A 83 -14.11 -13.39 -0.22
CA TYR A 83 -13.31 -14.58 0.02
C TYR A 83 -11.83 -14.33 -0.28
N SER A 84 -10.98 -14.26 0.74
CA SER A 84 -9.52 -14.22 0.59
C SER A 84 -8.97 -15.61 0.28
N VAL A 85 -9.16 -16.09 -0.97
CA VAL A 85 -8.65 -17.37 -1.45
C VAL A 85 -7.87 -17.21 -2.76
N PRO A 86 -6.84 -18.02 -3.02
CA PRO A 86 -6.05 -17.89 -4.24
C PRO A 86 -6.93 -18.09 -5.49
N PHE A 87 -6.83 -17.17 -6.45
CA PHE A 87 -7.62 -17.22 -7.68
C PHE A 87 -6.80 -17.55 -8.94
N THR A 88 -5.46 -17.57 -8.83
CA THR A 88 -4.52 -17.89 -9.91
C THR A 88 -3.29 -18.61 -9.35
N SER A 89 -2.61 -19.38 -10.20
CA SER A 89 -1.29 -19.97 -9.94
C SER A 89 -0.13 -19.06 -10.34
N TYR A 90 -0.39 -17.83 -10.81
CA TYR A 90 0.67 -16.85 -11.07
C TYR A 90 1.18 -16.27 -9.75
N GLU A 91 2.46 -16.46 -9.44
CA GLU A 91 3.03 -16.16 -8.13
C GLU A 91 3.28 -14.67 -7.88
N ASN A 92 3.47 -13.86 -8.94
CA ASN A 92 3.83 -12.45 -8.82
C ASN A 92 2.59 -11.54 -8.64
N ILE A 93 1.72 -11.86 -7.68
CA ILE A 93 0.54 -11.06 -7.34
C ILE A 93 0.72 -10.30 -6.03
N VAL A 94 0.15 -9.10 -5.98
CA VAL A 94 0.21 -8.21 -4.81
C VAL A 94 -1.20 -7.75 -4.46
N TYR A 95 -1.66 -8.09 -3.26
CA TYR A 95 -2.89 -7.54 -2.72
C TYR A 95 -2.70 -6.06 -2.39
N ALA A 96 -3.59 -5.23 -2.93
CA ALA A 96 -3.45 -3.78 -2.94
C ALA A 96 -4.66 -3.09 -2.28
N PRO A 97 -4.80 -3.18 -0.94
CA PRO A 97 -5.90 -2.51 -0.27
C PRO A 97 -5.61 -1.02 -0.09
N HIS A 98 -6.68 -0.25 0.07
CA HIS A 98 -6.63 1.12 0.56
C HIS A 98 -6.87 1.11 2.08
N VAL A 99 -6.25 2.06 2.79
CA VAL A 99 -6.40 2.24 4.24
C VAL A 99 -6.84 3.68 4.52
N TYR A 100 -8.11 3.83 4.90
CA TYR A 100 -8.77 5.12 5.13
C TYR A 100 -9.49 5.14 6.49
N THR A 101 -8.89 4.51 7.50
CA THR A 101 -9.38 4.45 8.88
C THR A 101 -9.75 5.84 9.41
N HIS A 102 -10.99 5.99 9.85
CA HIS A 102 -11.61 7.24 10.32
C HIS A 102 -11.63 8.39 9.29
N VAL A 103 -11.39 8.09 8.02
CA VAL A 103 -11.49 9.02 6.89
C VAL A 103 -12.72 8.69 6.06
N PHE A 104 -12.80 7.46 5.54
CA PHE A 104 -13.94 6.95 4.77
C PHE A 104 -14.66 5.78 5.45
N THR A 105 -14.19 5.35 6.61
CA THR A 105 -14.87 4.30 7.37
C THR A 105 -16.25 4.76 7.82
N ILE A 106 -17.13 3.78 8.07
CA ILE A 106 -18.56 4.04 8.27
C ILE A 106 -18.85 5.01 9.41
N ASP A 107 -18.02 5.05 10.45
CA ASP A 107 -18.11 6.01 11.55
C ASP A 107 -17.89 7.45 11.10
N SER A 108 -16.92 7.69 10.22
CA SER A 108 -16.64 8.99 9.63
C SER A 108 -17.80 9.44 8.74
N ILE A 109 -18.28 8.54 7.88
CA ILE A 109 -19.39 8.80 6.94
C ILE A 109 -20.71 9.07 7.68
N LEU A 110 -20.96 8.36 8.78
CA LEU A 110 -22.14 8.56 9.62
C LEU A 110 -21.97 9.67 10.68
N HIS A 111 -20.81 10.34 10.72
CA HIS A 111 -20.48 11.39 11.69
C HIS A 111 -20.65 10.96 13.16
N ILE A 112 -20.19 9.75 13.48
CA ILE A 112 -20.26 9.21 14.84
C ILE A 112 -19.07 9.73 15.65
N ASN A 113 -19.32 10.70 16.53
CA ASN A 113 -18.29 11.36 17.33
C ASN A 113 -17.55 10.43 18.32
N GLU A 114 -18.22 9.39 18.80
CA GLU A 114 -17.67 8.40 19.75
C GLU A 114 -17.87 6.99 19.17
N SER A 115 -17.05 6.66 18.16
CA SER A 115 -17.07 5.34 17.56
C SER A 115 -15.98 4.45 18.15
N ASN A 116 -16.35 3.22 18.50
CA ASN A 116 -15.41 2.13 18.77
C ASN A 116 -15.01 1.38 17.49
N TYR A 117 -15.41 1.91 16.32
CA TYR A 117 -15.16 1.32 15.02
C TYR A 117 -14.59 2.35 14.04
N PRO A 118 -13.53 2.00 13.29
CA PRO A 118 -12.63 0.87 13.53
C PRO A 118 -12.05 0.89 14.96
N PRO A 119 -11.74 -0.26 15.57
CA PRO A 119 -11.30 -0.32 16.97
C PRO A 119 -9.90 0.28 17.19
N SER A 120 -9.11 0.38 16.13
CA SER A 120 -7.79 1.05 16.11
C SER A 120 -7.34 1.23 14.66
N PHE A 121 -6.30 2.04 14.45
CA PHE A 121 -5.61 2.13 13.16
C PHE A 121 -4.89 0.82 12.77
N ASP A 122 -4.49 0.00 13.75
CA ASP A 122 -3.87 -1.31 13.49
C ASP A 122 -4.84 -2.27 12.79
N PHE A 123 -6.15 -2.15 13.07
CA PHE A 123 -7.18 -3.06 12.56
C PHE A 123 -7.14 -3.18 11.03
N ALA A 124 -7.00 -2.06 10.33
CA ALA A 124 -6.98 -2.02 8.87
C ALA A 124 -5.76 -2.74 8.27
N TYR A 125 -4.62 -2.73 8.96
CA TYR A 125 -3.40 -3.40 8.53
C TYR A 125 -3.40 -4.89 8.91
N GLU A 126 -3.92 -5.23 10.09
CA GLU A 126 -4.07 -6.62 10.54
C GLU A 126 -5.04 -7.41 9.66
N SER A 127 -6.19 -6.81 9.32
CA SER A 127 -7.13 -7.40 8.36
C SER A 127 -6.49 -7.58 6.99
N ALA A 128 -5.77 -6.55 6.49
CA ALA A 128 -5.07 -6.60 5.22
C ALA A 128 -4.04 -7.73 5.15
N LEU A 129 -3.29 -7.93 6.25
CA LEU A 129 -2.31 -9.00 6.35
C LEU A 129 -3.00 -10.36 6.25
N ASN A 130 -4.05 -10.58 7.03
CA ASN A 130 -4.82 -11.83 7.03
C ASN A 130 -5.43 -12.11 5.64
N GLU A 131 -5.97 -11.08 4.99
CA GLU A 131 -6.49 -11.15 3.63
C GLU A 131 -5.40 -11.57 2.63
N SER A 132 -4.22 -10.94 2.70
CA SER A 132 -3.08 -11.27 1.82
C SER A 132 -2.53 -12.68 2.04
N ILE A 133 -2.54 -13.17 3.29
CA ILE A 133 -2.16 -14.55 3.63
C ILE A 133 -3.14 -15.54 3.00
N GLY A 134 -4.44 -15.29 3.13
CA GLY A 134 -5.47 -16.13 2.50
C GLY A 134 -5.35 -16.15 0.98
N LEU A 135 -5.02 -15.01 0.37
CA LEU A 135 -4.79 -14.85 -1.07
C LEU A 135 -3.44 -15.40 -1.56
N GLN A 136 -2.52 -15.77 -0.66
CA GLN A 136 -1.15 -16.16 -0.96
C GLN A 136 -0.39 -15.11 -1.79
N SER A 137 -0.59 -13.82 -1.47
CA SER A 137 0.00 -12.70 -2.19
C SER A 137 0.96 -11.90 -1.31
N ALA A 138 1.86 -11.14 -1.93
CA ALA A 138 2.46 -10.00 -1.24
C ALA A 138 1.38 -8.93 -0.97
N ILE A 139 1.74 -7.89 -0.21
CA ILE A 139 0.83 -6.77 0.09
C ILE A 139 1.54 -5.41 -0.08
N LEU A 140 0.81 -4.46 -0.66
CA LEU A 140 1.18 -3.05 -0.72
C LEU A 140 -0.08 -2.21 -0.49
N VAL A 141 -0.10 -1.32 0.50
CA VAL A 141 -1.19 -0.36 0.63
C VAL A 141 -1.07 0.67 -0.48
N THR A 142 -1.94 0.63 -1.48
CA THR A 142 -1.81 1.49 -2.67
C THR A 142 -2.34 2.90 -2.44
N GLU A 143 -3.20 3.09 -1.44
CA GLU A 143 -3.64 4.42 -1.03
C GLU A 143 -3.89 4.50 0.48
N PHE A 144 -3.45 5.62 1.05
CA PHE A 144 -3.83 6.09 2.37
C PHE A 144 -3.69 7.62 2.39
N GLY A 145 -4.33 8.28 3.34
CA GLY A 145 -4.21 9.73 3.49
C GLY A 145 -5.41 10.33 4.21
N CYS A 146 -5.35 11.64 4.41
CA CYS A 146 -6.43 12.45 4.97
C CYS A 146 -6.24 13.92 4.54
N GLY A 147 -7.16 14.81 4.94
CA GLY A 147 -6.94 16.26 4.88
C GLY A 147 -5.80 16.72 5.79
N THR A 148 -5.11 17.80 5.43
CA THR A 148 -3.93 18.31 6.17
C THR A 148 -4.25 18.83 7.57
N ASP A 149 -5.49 19.22 7.83
CA ASP A 149 -5.99 19.59 9.15
C ASP A 149 -6.11 18.40 10.11
N ALA A 150 -6.15 17.18 9.58
CA ALA A 150 -6.29 15.95 10.34
C ALA A 150 -4.97 15.17 10.53
N ASP A 151 -3.81 15.75 10.16
CA ASP A 151 -2.50 15.08 10.20
C ASP A 151 -2.18 14.43 11.55
N GLU A 152 -2.33 15.17 12.64
CA GLU A 152 -2.01 14.69 13.99
C GLU A 152 -2.96 13.58 14.45
N ARG A 153 -4.23 13.64 14.02
CA ARG A 153 -5.28 12.73 14.47
C ARG A 153 -5.38 11.48 13.61
N LEU A 154 -5.08 11.57 12.32
CA LEU A 154 -5.31 10.50 11.34
C LEU A 154 -4.03 10.05 10.66
N LEU A 155 -3.19 10.96 10.14
CA LEU A 155 -2.02 10.56 9.36
C LEU A 155 -0.91 9.94 10.22
N ILE A 156 -0.57 10.55 11.35
CA ILE A 156 0.45 10.02 12.28
C ILE A 156 0.11 8.60 12.74
N PRO A 157 -1.06 8.32 13.34
CA PRO A 157 -1.35 6.97 13.79
C PRO A 157 -1.47 5.97 12.63
N THR A 158 -1.88 6.41 11.44
CA THR A 158 -1.85 5.57 10.22
C THR A 158 -0.41 5.14 9.87
N VAL A 159 0.55 6.07 9.79
CA VAL A 159 1.94 5.71 9.44
C VAL A 159 2.66 4.93 10.55
N GLU A 160 2.27 5.12 11.81
CA GLU A 160 2.78 4.31 12.93
C GLU A 160 2.25 2.87 12.87
N SER A 161 0.97 2.69 12.57
CA SER A 161 0.35 1.37 12.38
C SER A 161 0.91 0.66 11.15
N GLN A 162 1.18 1.42 10.07
CA GLN A 162 1.87 0.93 8.89
C GLN A 162 3.24 0.33 9.22
N ASP A 163 4.05 1.02 10.03
CA ASP A 163 5.37 0.53 10.44
C ASP A 163 5.29 -0.71 11.32
N LYS A 164 4.33 -0.71 12.27
CA LYS A 164 4.06 -1.87 13.13
C LYS A 164 3.69 -3.10 12.31
N ALA A 165 2.89 -2.92 11.25
CA ALA A 165 2.52 -3.97 10.31
C ALA A 165 3.62 -4.31 9.30
N MET A 166 4.71 -3.54 9.26
CA MET A 166 5.80 -3.62 8.27
C MET A 166 5.31 -3.56 6.82
N MET A 167 4.27 -2.77 6.56
CA MET A 167 3.67 -2.65 5.24
C MET A 167 4.22 -1.44 4.49
N SER A 168 4.54 -1.63 3.21
CA SER A 168 4.78 -0.49 2.33
C SER A 168 3.46 0.17 1.96
N ALA A 169 3.49 1.48 1.68
CA ALA A 169 2.30 2.22 1.30
C ALA A 169 2.60 3.37 0.34
N THR A 170 1.59 3.80 -0.41
CA THR A 170 1.64 4.97 -1.29
C THR A 170 0.65 6.04 -0.81
N ILE A 171 1.14 7.26 -0.57
CA ILE A 171 0.32 8.37 -0.06
C ILE A 171 -0.57 8.94 -1.16
N TRP A 172 -1.85 9.16 -0.83
CA TRP A 172 -2.80 9.82 -1.70
C TRP A 172 -3.08 11.27 -1.28
N PRO A 173 -2.95 12.26 -2.18
CA PRO A 173 -2.18 12.25 -3.42
C PRO A 173 -0.80 12.91 -3.26
N TRP A 174 0.09 12.67 -4.22
CA TRP A 174 1.34 13.43 -4.30
C TRP A 174 1.08 14.92 -4.53
N LYS A 175 0.23 15.23 -5.51
CA LYS A 175 -0.19 16.56 -5.92
C LYS A 175 -1.68 16.54 -6.20
N ASN A 176 -2.36 17.64 -5.95
CA ASN A 176 -3.72 17.84 -6.43
C ASN A 176 -3.85 19.23 -7.06
N ASN A 177 -4.78 19.35 -8.00
CA ASN A 177 -5.23 20.65 -8.45
C ASN A 177 -6.46 20.99 -7.63
N CYS A 178 -6.39 22.07 -6.86
CA CYS A 178 -7.49 22.53 -6.03
C CYS A 178 -7.95 23.91 -6.52
N PHE A 179 -9.25 24.04 -6.76
CA PHE A 179 -9.83 25.13 -7.55
C PHE A 179 -10.87 25.97 -6.79
N GLN A 180 -11.01 25.79 -5.47
CA GLN A 180 -12.04 26.44 -4.66
C GLN A 180 -11.53 26.83 -3.26
N GLU A 181 -12.30 27.63 -2.53
CA GLU A 181 -12.05 27.91 -1.11
C GLU A 181 -11.99 26.59 -0.31
N GLY A 182 -11.05 26.48 0.65
CA GLY A 182 -10.81 25.23 1.40
C GLY A 182 -9.59 24.42 0.94
N CYS A 183 -8.79 24.89 -0.02
CA CYS A 183 -7.56 24.21 -0.45
C CYS A 183 -6.46 24.13 0.63
N GLU A 184 -6.60 24.86 1.73
CA GLU A 184 -5.69 24.82 2.87
C GLU A 184 -5.71 23.45 3.57
N THR A 185 -6.86 22.75 3.49
CA THR A 185 -7.08 21.40 4.02
C THR A 185 -6.92 20.30 2.95
N SER A 186 -6.21 20.59 1.85
CA SER A 186 -5.97 19.61 0.79
C SER A 186 -5.25 18.36 1.31
N TRP A 187 -5.40 17.25 0.61
CA TRP A 187 -4.79 15.97 1.02
C TRP A 187 -3.32 15.84 0.61
N SER A 188 -2.90 16.68 -0.34
CA SER A 188 -1.66 16.56 -1.06
C SER A 188 -0.41 16.83 -0.21
N LEU A 189 0.70 16.19 -0.56
CA LEU A 189 2.01 16.53 -0.01
C LEU A 189 2.43 17.95 -0.38
N TYR A 190 2.12 18.39 -1.59
CA TYR A 190 2.43 19.73 -2.07
C TYR A 190 1.26 20.68 -1.83
N ASP A 191 1.55 21.94 -1.53
CA ASP A 191 0.54 22.99 -1.52
C ASP A 191 -0.12 23.10 -2.91
N SER A 192 -1.41 23.36 -2.97
CA SER A 192 -2.14 23.52 -4.23
C SER A 192 -1.80 24.81 -4.97
N GLY A 193 -1.04 25.72 -4.36
CA GLY A 193 -0.49 26.92 -4.98
C GLY A 193 -1.47 28.10 -5.01
N THR A 194 -2.47 28.17 -4.14
CA THR A 194 -3.38 29.32 -4.11
C THR A 194 -2.67 30.55 -3.52
N LEU A 195 -2.32 31.52 -4.36
CA LEU A 195 -1.77 32.83 -3.94
C LEU A 195 -2.89 33.87 -4.03
N ASN A 196 -3.30 34.44 -2.90
CA ASN A 196 -4.33 35.50 -2.83
C ASN A 196 -5.64 35.16 -3.55
N GLY A 197 -6.11 33.91 -3.45
CA GLY A 197 -7.36 33.45 -4.09
C GLY A 197 -7.29 33.32 -5.62
N THR A 198 -6.10 33.45 -6.22
CA THR A 198 -5.87 33.24 -7.64
C THR A 198 -5.08 31.97 -7.89
N TYR A 199 -5.42 31.26 -8.97
CA TYR A 199 -4.86 29.97 -9.34
C TYR A 199 -3.35 30.08 -9.59
N ALA A 200 -2.55 29.17 -9.01
CA ALA A 200 -1.22 28.93 -9.54
C ALA A 200 -1.28 27.94 -10.71
N THR A 201 -0.40 28.16 -11.68
CA THR A 201 -0.19 27.26 -12.82
C THR A 201 0.53 25.96 -12.43
N GLN A 202 0.99 25.85 -11.18
CA GLN A 202 1.70 24.70 -10.64
C GLN A 202 1.48 24.60 -9.12
N ASN A 203 1.61 23.40 -8.56
CA ASN A 203 1.63 23.21 -7.11
C ASN A 203 2.73 24.07 -6.45
N GLY A 204 2.43 24.54 -5.24
CA GLY A 204 3.36 25.25 -4.38
C GLY A 204 4.41 24.34 -3.75
N PRO A 205 5.12 24.78 -2.69
CA PRO A 205 6.14 23.98 -2.03
C PRO A 205 5.54 22.75 -1.31
N GLU A 206 6.39 21.81 -0.93
CA GLU A 206 6.01 20.71 -0.04
C GLU A 206 5.50 21.26 1.31
N ARG A 207 4.42 20.68 1.82
CA ARG A 207 3.85 21.06 3.11
C ARG A 207 4.77 20.56 4.23
N PRO A 208 5.34 21.45 5.07
CA PRO A 208 6.35 21.06 6.07
C PRO A 208 5.88 19.96 7.03
N ASN A 209 4.60 19.96 7.43
CA ASN A 209 4.07 18.95 8.33
C ASN A 209 3.99 17.57 7.68
N ARG A 210 3.55 17.49 6.41
CA ARG A 210 3.53 16.24 5.65
C ARG A 210 4.93 15.70 5.38
N VAL A 211 5.89 16.57 5.08
CA VAL A 211 7.31 16.18 4.98
C VAL A 211 7.80 15.62 6.33
N ARG A 212 7.43 16.24 7.45
CA ARG A 212 7.79 15.74 8.80
C ARG A 212 7.27 14.34 9.05
N ILE A 213 6.02 14.06 8.67
CA ILE A 213 5.34 12.80 8.94
C ILE A 213 5.78 11.71 7.96
N LEU A 214 5.89 12.01 6.67
CA LEU A 214 6.09 11.01 5.60
C LEU A 214 7.56 10.76 5.26
N SER A 215 8.46 11.72 5.48
CA SER A 215 9.90 11.52 5.28
C SER A 215 10.49 10.81 6.50
N ARG A 216 10.38 9.48 6.51
CA ARG A 216 10.74 8.61 7.64
C ARG A 216 12.00 7.79 7.37
N VAL A 217 12.75 7.48 8.42
CA VAL A 217 13.81 6.47 8.35
C VAL A 217 13.14 5.11 8.15
N HIS A 218 13.57 4.34 7.15
CA HIS A 218 12.99 3.02 6.87
C HIS A 218 13.97 2.09 6.15
N PRO A 219 13.85 0.76 6.31
CA PRO A 219 14.62 -0.19 5.52
C PRO A 219 14.15 -0.18 4.06
N ARG A 220 15.07 0.01 3.11
CA ARG A 220 14.82 -0.13 1.66
C ARG A 220 15.10 -1.53 1.14
N GLY A 221 15.98 -2.27 1.83
CA GLY A 221 16.32 -3.65 1.54
C GLY A 221 16.99 -4.27 2.76
N VAL A 222 16.65 -5.51 3.07
CA VAL A 222 17.17 -6.22 4.25
C VAL A 222 17.72 -7.56 3.79
N ILE A 223 18.97 -7.87 4.16
CA ILE A 223 19.47 -9.23 3.99
C ILE A 223 18.88 -10.11 5.09
N GLY A 224 18.21 -11.18 4.68
CA GLY A 224 17.53 -12.09 5.59
C GLY A 224 16.10 -11.65 5.83
N GLN A 225 15.62 -11.83 7.06
CA GLN A 225 14.22 -11.58 7.42
C GLN A 225 14.12 -10.38 8.36
N LEU A 226 13.47 -9.32 7.90
CA LEU A 226 13.03 -8.21 8.74
C LEU A 226 12.00 -8.74 9.76
N LYS A 227 12.18 -8.38 11.04
CA LYS A 227 11.30 -8.81 12.14
C LYS A 227 10.40 -7.69 12.63
N GLN A 228 10.96 -6.50 12.73
CA GLN A 228 10.26 -5.27 13.12
C GLN A 228 11.14 -4.08 12.77
N TYR A 229 10.51 -2.94 12.54
CA TYR A 229 11.15 -1.64 12.62
C TYR A 229 10.15 -0.61 13.12
N PHE A 230 10.65 0.50 13.63
CA PHE A 230 9.82 1.58 14.12
C PHE A 230 10.55 2.91 13.92
N HIS A 231 9.84 3.89 13.38
CA HIS A 231 10.27 5.28 13.30
C HIS A 231 9.33 6.18 14.10
N ASN A 232 9.86 6.82 15.15
CA ASN A 232 9.09 7.77 15.94
C ASN A 232 9.08 9.13 15.23
N THR A 233 7.92 9.56 14.73
CA THR A 233 7.79 10.81 13.95
C THR A 233 8.06 12.09 14.76
N THR A 234 7.93 12.03 16.09
CA THR A 234 8.15 13.17 17.01
C THR A 234 9.64 13.35 17.34
N THR A 235 10.32 12.27 17.73
CA THR A 235 11.74 12.30 18.14
C THR A 235 12.70 12.02 16.99
N SER A 236 12.20 11.58 15.84
CA SER A 236 12.98 11.10 14.69
C SER A 236 13.94 9.94 15.02
N SER A 237 13.62 9.16 16.06
CA SER A 237 14.36 7.96 16.42
C SER A 237 13.93 6.77 15.56
N PHE A 238 14.87 5.87 15.27
CA PHE A 238 14.64 4.67 14.47
C PHE A 238 15.24 3.45 15.15
N THR A 239 14.49 2.35 15.15
CA THR A 239 14.96 1.03 15.59
C THR A 239 14.55 -0.02 14.57
N MET A 240 15.38 -1.06 14.40
CA MET A 240 15.11 -2.17 13.50
C MET A 240 15.71 -3.46 14.07
N THR A 241 15.01 -4.57 13.85
CA THR A 241 15.52 -5.92 14.16
C THR A 241 15.35 -6.81 12.95
N ALA A 242 16.38 -7.56 12.60
CA ALA A 242 16.37 -8.52 11.50
C ALA A 242 17.23 -9.74 11.84
N ASN A 243 16.90 -10.88 11.23
CA ASN A 243 17.66 -12.12 11.37
C ASN A 243 18.24 -12.54 10.02
N CYS A 244 19.51 -12.95 10.01
CA CYS A 244 20.14 -13.56 8.84
C CYS A 244 20.50 -15.02 9.15
N PHE A 245 19.75 -15.96 8.59
CA PHE A 245 19.93 -17.40 8.86
C PHE A 245 21.08 -18.02 8.06
N ASN A 246 21.48 -17.40 6.95
CA ASN A 246 22.49 -17.96 6.07
C ASN A 246 23.69 -17.03 5.95
N LYS A 247 24.73 -17.28 6.76
CA LYS A 247 25.95 -16.47 6.76
C LYS A 247 26.71 -16.48 5.42
N THR A 248 26.49 -17.44 4.53
CA THR A 248 27.10 -17.43 3.19
C THR A 248 26.47 -16.43 2.23
N LEU A 249 25.20 -16.01 2.44
CA LEU A 249 24.59 -14.89 1.69
C LEU A 249 25.23 -13.54 2.04
N LEU A 250 25.93 -13.43 3.18
CA LEU A 250 26.69 -12.23 3.55
C LEU A 250 27.95 -12.04 2.70
N LEU A 251 28.38 -13.08 1.97
CA LEU A 251 29.60 -13.05 1.16
C LEU A 251 29.37 -12.48 -0.26
N SER A 252 28.12 -12.24 -0.67
CA SER A 252 27.77 -11.86 -2.04
C SER A 252 27.56 -10.36 -2.27
N SER A 253 28.24 -9.47 -1.52
CA SER A 253 28.14 -7.99 -1.66
C SER A 253 26.74 -7.39 -1.53
N ASN A 254 25.77 -8.15 -1.01
CA ASN A 254 24.47 -7.61 -0.64
C ASN A 254 24.60 -6.91 0.73
N GLU A 255 23.87 -5.82 0.90
CA GLU A 255 23.87 -5.00 2.13
C GLU A 255 22.43 -4.74 2.56
N THR A 256 22.19 -4.65 3.87
CA THR A 256 20.95 -4.05 4.37
C THR A 256 21.04 -2.54 4.12
N ILE A 257 20.06 -1.98 3.43
CA ILE A 257 19.99 -0.56 3.05
C ILE A 257 18.91 0.10 3.89
N VAL A 258 19.28 1.13 4.64
CA VAL A 258 18.36 1.97 5.41
C VAL A 258 18.39 3.37 4.82
N TYR A 259 17.23 3.91 4.49
CA TYR A 259 17.08 5.30 4.06
C TYR A 259 16.99 6.21 5.28
N ILE A 260 17.80 7.28 5.30
CA ILE A 260 17.72 8.35 6.29
C ILE A 260 17.37 9.65 5.56
N PRO A 261 16.22 10.27 5.86
CA PRO A 261 15.83 11.54 5.26
C PRO A 261 16.85 12.65 5.52
N ARG A 262 17.18 13.44 4.49
CA ARG A 262 18.14 14.56 4.58
C ARG A 262 17.81 15.57 5.68
N ARG A 263 16.53 15.75 6.01
CA ARG A 263 16.08 16.67 7.07
C ARG A 263 16.57 16.27 8.47
N LEU A 264 16.93 15.00 8.65
CA LEU A 264 17.49 14.50 9.89
C LEU A 264 19.00 14.75 9.86
N ASN A 265 19.42 15.90 10.39
CA ASN A 265 20.83 16.30 10.50
C ASN A 265 21.58 15.53 11.62
N SER A 266 21.29 14.23 11.78
CA SER A 266 22.01 13.40 12.73
C SER A 266 23.36 13.00 12.15
N SER A 267 24.43 13.42 12.81
CA SER A 267 25.81 12.99 12.54
C SER A 267 26.15 11.64 13.19
N VAL A 268 25.23 11.02 13.92
CA VAL A 268 25.48 9.78 14.67
C VAL A 268 24.49 8.69 14.27
N VAL A 269 24.98 7.73 13.48
CA VAL A 269 24.31 6.45 13.23
C VAL A 269 24.98 5.42 14.13
N ASN A 270 24.24 4.88 15.11
CA ASN A 270 24.75 3.80 15.96
C ASN A 270 24.13 2.48 15.52
N VAL A 271 24.97 1.46 15.31
CA VAL A 271 24.55 0.09 14.96
C VAL A 271 25.11 -0.84 16.02
N THR A 272 24.23 -1.65 16.65
CA THR A 272 24.58 -2.60 17.71
C THR A 272 24.23 -4.03 17.29
N GLY A 273 24.82 -5.03 17.98
CA GLY A 273 24.62 -6.44 17.69
C GLY A 273 25.63 -7.00 16.66
N GLU A 274 25.21 -8.03 15.91
CA GLU A 274 26.05 -8.68 14.87
C GLU A 274 26.19 -7.82 13.60
N ALA A 275 25.27 -6.87 13.38
CA ALA A 275 25.33 -5.95 12.26
C ALA A 275 26.45 -4.93 12.45
N LYS A 276 27.12 -4.55 11.36
CA LYS A 276 28.15 -3.50 11.34
C LYS A 276 27.76 -2.43 10.32
N LEU A 277 27.89 -1.16 10.70
CA LEU A 277 27.76 -0.07 9.75
C LEU A 277 28.92 -0.15 8.75
N LEU A 278 28.61 -0.33 7.46
CA LEU A 278 29.63 -0.39 6.41
C LEU A 278 29.97 1.00 5.87
N ARG A 279 28.96 1.80 5.52
CA ARG A 279 29.13 3.13 4.93
C ARG A 279 27.88 3.98 5.12
N ILE A 280 28.05 5.29 5.05
CA ILE A 280 26.98 6.28 4.91
C ILE A 280 27.17 6.95 3.56
N ILE A 281 26.15 6.86 2.69
CA ILE A 281 26.16 7.52 1.38
C ILE A 281 25.30 8.78 1.50
N GLN A 282 25.92 9.95 1.31
CA GLN A 282 25.22 11.23 1.28
C GLN A 282 24.92 11.60 -0.19
N ASN A 283 23.67 11.99 -0.48
CA ASN A 283 23.18 12.31 -1.83
C ASN A 283 23.39 11.17 -2.87
N PRO A 284 22.80 9.98 -2.64
CA PRO A 284 22.87 8.84 -3.57
C PRO A 284 22.13 9.10 -4.88
#